data_AF-A0A061N8G6-F1
#
_entry.id   AF-A0A061N8G6-F1
#
_cell.length_a   1.000
_cell.length_b   1.000
_cell.length_c   1.000
_cell.angle_alpha   90.00
_cell.angle_beta   90.00
_cell.angle_gamma   90.00
#
_symmetry.space_group_name_H-M   'P 1'
#
loop_
_entity.id
_entity.type
_entity.pdbx_description
1 polymer ?
#
loop_
_entity_poly.entity_id
_entity_poly.type
_entity_poly.pdbx_seq_one_letter_code
_entity_poly.pdbx_strand_id
1 'polypeptide(L)'
;MKVLHMPSGSDISMLAKQMRALGVDATSASFSSKDLYGYRADRNLNVDQFPPEEKKAKIEQIFQEAMNEFDVFHFHFGKTFNSKSDIAILKSKGKKMVAHHRGSEVRLLSLAQKNNRFASIKSKWPEETVHKYVRRLSASIDHAIVPDYEMLLTLSLITNMCTSFCAPSTYHRIHRFIRKKRINRSSFMHLRTTKLKAHHSF
;
A
#
# COMPACT_ATOMS: atom_id res chain seq x y z
N MET A 1 15.07 7.92 -1.70
CA MET A 1 13.65 8.27 -1.73
C MET A 1 13.00 7.75 -0.47
N LYS A 2 12.36 8.62 0.30
CA LYS A 2 11.69 8.32 1.56
C LYS A 2 10.18 8.17 1.36
N VAL A 3 9.62 7.04 1.76
CA VAL A 3 8.21 6.69 1.57
C VAL A 3 7.49 6.62 2.91
N LEU A 4 6.35 7.31 3.03
CA LEU A 4 5.50 7.26 4.22
C LEU A 4 4.20 6.51 3.95
N HIS A 5 3.97 5.42 4.69
CA HIS A 5 2.70 4.68 4.69
C HIS A 5 1.81 5.16 5.83
N MET A 6 0.60 5.65 5.50
CA MET A 6 -0.30 6.25 6.48
C MET A 6 -1.79 6.10 6.14
N PRO A 7 -2.72 6.36 7.08
CA PRO A 7 -2.52 6.52 8.53
C PRO A 7 -2.99 5.28 9.32
N SER A 8 -3.45 4.22 8.65
CA SER A 8 -4.04 3.05 9.31
C SER A 8 -4.06 1.81 8.43
N GLY A 9 -3.95 0.64 9.05
CA GLY A 9 -4.06 -0.68 8.43
C GLY A 9 -3.05 -1.64 9.06
N SER A 10 -3.41 -2.89 9.29
CA SER A 10 -2.50 -3.91 9.85
C SER A 10 -1.27 -4.18 8.97
N ASP A 11 -1.39 -3.89 7.68
CA ASP A 11 -0.41 -4.15 6.65
C ASP A 11 0.52 -2.96 6.36
N ILE A 12 0.27 -1.76 6.89
CA ILE A 12 1.15 -0.61 6.61
C ILE A 12 2.58 -0.86 7.10
N SER A 13 2.70 -1.50 8.26
CA SER A 13 3.99 -1.89 8.86
C SER A 13 4.67 -3.00 8.07
N MET A 14 3.90 -4.01 7.64
CA MET A 14 4.41 -5.08 6.80
C MET A 14 4.89 -4.56 5.44
N LEU A 15 4.12 -3.68 4.79
CA LEU A 15 4.50 -3.08 3.51
C LEU A 15 5.77 -2.24 3.64
N ALA A 16 5.86 -1.38 4.66
CA ALA A 16 7.07 -0.59 4.91
C ALA A 16 8.29 -1.50 5.18
N LYS A 17 8.14 -2.55 6.00
CA LYS A 17 9.19 -3.55 6.25
C LYS A 17 9.66 -4.23 4.96
N GLN A 18 8.74 -4.63 4.08
CA GLN A 18 9.12 -5.28 2.81
C GLN A 18 9.77 -4.31 1.82
N MET A 19 9.32 -3.05 1.79
CA MET A 19 9.98 -2.03 0.98
C MET A 19 11.41 -1.76 1.45
N ARG A 20 11.64 -1.73 2.77
CA ARG A 20 13.00 -1.67 3.35
C ARG A 20 13.85 -2.88 2.97
N ALA A 21 13.29 -4.09 2.97
CA ALA A 21 13.99 -5.29 2.51
C ALA A 21 14.40 -5.24 1.02
N LEU A 22 13.72 -4.41 0.22
CA LEU A 22 14.05 -4.14 -1.18
C LEU A 22 14.98 -2.91 -1.36
N GLY A 23 15.48 -2.33 -0.28
CA GLY A 23 16.39 -1.18 -0.30
C GLY A 23 15.71 0.19 -0.41
N VAL A 24 14.39 0.26 -0.22
CA VAL A 24 13.66 1.54 -0.18
C VAL A 24 13.54 2.03 1.26
N ASP A 25 13.89 3.31 1.51
CA ASP A 25 13.64 3.95 2.79
C ASP A 25 12.13 4.19 2.97
N ALA A 26 11.47 3.33 3.74
CA ALA A 26 10.04 3.35 3.96
C ALA A 26 9.72 3.35 5.45
N THR A 27 8.77 4.19 5.86
CA THR A 27 8.28 4.30 7.23
C THR A 27 6.77 4.13 7.24
N SER A 28 6.26 3.38 8.20
CA SER A 28 4.82 3.29 8.50
C SER A 28 4.46 4.14 9.70
N ALA A 29 3.37 4.90 9.60
CA ALA A 29 2.87 5.71 10.71
C ALA A 29 1.37 5.53 10.94
N SER A 30 0.98 5.37 12.19
CA SER A 30 -0.41 5.19 12.63
C SER A 30 -0.87 6.37 13.47
N PHE A 31 -2.08 6.89 13.19
CA PHE A 31 -2.73 7.87 14.06
C PHE A 31 -3.30 7.26 15.35
N SER A 32 -3.51 5.95 15.40
CA SER A 32 -4.06 5.30 16.58
C SER A 32 -2.96 4.85 17.53
N SER A 33 -3.17 5.11 18.82
CA SER A 33 -2.41 4.54 19.92
C SER A 33 -2.78 3.10 20.23
N LYS A 34 -3.95 2.65 19.76
CA LYS A 34 -4.43 1.29 19.95
C LYS A 34 -3.89 0.41 18.83
N ASP A 35 -3.11 -0.58 19.23
CA ASP A 35 -2.73 -1.68 18.37
C ASP A 35 -3.56 -2.92 18.71
N LEU A 36 -4.78 -2.98 18.17
CA LEU A 36 -5.74 -4.05 18.46
C LEU A 36 -5.25 -5.45 18.07
N TYR A 37 -4.20 -5.55 17.25
CA TYR A 37 -3.77 -6.82 16.67
C TYR A 37 -2.24 -7.01 16.69
N GLY A 38 -1.49 -6.17 17.40
CA GLY A 38 -0.03 -6.28 17.53
C GLY A 38 0.77 -5.83 16.29
N TYR A 39 0.14 -5.20 15.30
CA TYR A 39 0.79 -4.66 14.10
C TYR A 39 1.31 -3.25 14.37
N ARG A 40 2.36 -3.14 15.20
CA ARG A 40 2.97 -1.85 15.51
C ARG A 40 3.49 -1.18 14.24
N ALA A 41 3.01 0.03 13.96
CA ALA A 41 3.63 0.90 12.96
C ALA A 41 5.04 1.31 13.45
N ASP A 42 5.92 1.69 12.52
CA ASP A 42 7.25 2.20 12.87
C ASP A 42 7.12 3.48 13.73
N ARG A 43 6.08 4.29 13.47
CA ARG A 43 5.71 5.47 14.25
C ARG A 43 4.25 5.39 14.71
N ASN A 44 4.04 5.28 16.02
CA ASN A 44 2.72 5.48 16.62
C ASN A 44 2.58 6.94 17.02
N LEU A 45 1.71 7.67 16.32
CA LEU A 45 1.55 9.12 16.47
C LEU A 45 0.55 9.48 17.58
N ASN A 46 -0.20 8.51 18.10
CA ASN A 46 -1.10 8.62 19.25
C ASN A 46 -2.09 9.81 19.15
N VAL A 47 -2.47 10.17 17.93
CA VAL A 47 -3.34 11.32 17.64
C VAL A 47 -4.75 11.12 18.21
N ASP A 48 -5.15 9.86 18.46
CA ASP A 48 -6.41 9.52 19.11
C ASP A 48 -6.42 9.73 20.63
N GLN A 49 -5.28 10.04 21.27
CA GLN A 49 -5.20 10.36 22.70
C GLN A 49 -5.40 11.85 23.00
N PHE A 50 -5.26 12.72 21.99
CA PHE A 50 -5.45 14.15 22.16
C PHE A 50 -6.93 14.55 22.09
N PRO A 51 -7.35 15.56 22.87
CA PRO A 51 -8.71 16.07 22.79
C PRO A 51 -8.94 16.79 21.44
N PRO A 52 -10.20 16.93 20.97
CA PRO A 52 -10.52 17.40 19.62
C PRO A 52 -9.86 18.73 19.22
N GLU A 53 -9.78 19.68 20.15
CA GLU A 53 -9.20 21.01 19.96
C GLU A 53 -7.68 20.98 19.71
N GLU A 54 -6.95 20.10 20.39
CA GLU A 54 -5.50 19.92 20.23
C GLU A 54 -5.17 19.00 19.04
N LYS A 55 -6.07 18.06 18.75
CA LYS A 55 -5.87 17.05 17.70
C LYS A 55 -5.58 17.65 16.34
N LYS A 56 -6.27 18.75 15.98
CA LYS A 56 -6.06 19.44 14.70
C LYS A 56 -4.65 20.03 14.61
N ALA A 57 -4.20 20.72 15.66
CA ALA A 57 -2.86 21.30 15.72
C ALA A 57 -1.79 20.19 15.66
N LYS A 58 -2.02 19.08 16.35
CA LYS A 58 -1.10 17.93 16.33
C LYS A 58 -1.00 17.29 14.95
N ILE A 59 -2.13 17.07 14.27
CA ILE A 59 -2.13 16.54 12.90
C ILE A 59 -1.40 17.49 11.95
N GLU A 60 -1.61 18.79 12.08
CA GLU A 60 -0.92 19.79 11.25
C GLU A 60 0.59 19.77 11.49
N GLN A 61 1.04 19.71 12.75
CA GLN A 61 2.45 19.56 13.08
C GLN A 61 3.05 18.32 12.40
N ILE A 62 2.41 17.15 12.57
CA ILE A 62 2.87 15.89 11.97
C ILE A 62 2.87 16.00 10.44
N PHE A 63 1.88 16.67 9.85
CA PHE A 63 1.82 16.89 8.41
C PHE A 63 3.02 17.70 7.91
N GLN A 64 3.37 18.80 8.58
CA GLN A 64 4.53 19.63 8.22
C GLN A 64 5.85 18.86 8.37
N GLU A 65 6.03 18.13 9.48
CA GLU A 65 7.19 17.26 9.70
C GLU A 65 7.32 16.21 8.59
N ALA A 66 6.22 15.52 8.26
CA ALA A 66 6.20 14.51 7.22
C ALA A 66 6.46 15.10 5.83
N MET A 67 5.92 16.29 5.53
CA MET A 67 6.15 16.98 4.26
C MET A 67 7.63 17.36 4.08
N ASN A 68 8.34 17.70 5.15
CA ASN A 68 9.77 18.00 5.09
C ASN A 68 10.61 16.73 4.96
N GLU A 69 10.19 15.62 5.57
CA GLU A 69 10.97 14.39 5.64
C GLU A 69 10.79 13.45 4.45
N PHE A 70 9.57 13.31 3.92
CA PHE A 70 9.23 12.24 2.96
C PHE A 70 9.05 12.77 1.53
N ASP A 71 9.41 11.93 0.56
CA ASP A 71 9.29 12.22 -0.87
C ASP A 71 7.97 11.68 -1.45
N VAL A 72 7.51 10.54 -0.91
CA VAL A 72 6.33 9.81 -1.39
C VAL A 72 5.36 9.53 -0.24
N PHE A 73 4.09 9.83 -0.44
CA PHE A 73 3.01 9.55 0.50
C PHE A 73 2.11 8.43 -0.02
N HIS A 74 2.07 7.32 0.69
CA HIS A 74 1.26 6.16 0.38
C HIS A 74 0.07 6.10 1.34
N PHE A 75 -1.07 6.63 0.91
CA PHE A 75 -2.29 6.74 1.70
C PHE A 75 -3.14 5.48 1.62
N HIS A 76 -3.63 5.00 2.75
CA HIS A 76 -4.45 3.80 2.87
C HIS A 76 -5.90 4.14 3.20
N PHE A 77 -6.83 3.43 2.56
CA PHE A 77 -8.27 3.56 2.78
C PHE A 77 -8.80 4.99 2.62
N GLY A 78 -8.15 5.77 1.75
CA GLY A 78 -8.59 7.13 1.48
C GLY A 78 -8.40 8.15 2.58
N LYS A 79 -7.71 7.76 3.65
CA LYS A 79 -7.42 8.64 4.77
C LYS A 79 -6.11 9.35 4.50
N THR A 80 -6.11 10.63 4.79
CA THR A 80 -4.96 11.53 4.66
C THR A 80 -4.78 12.24 6.01
N PHE A 81 -3.99 13.31 6.08
CA PHE A 81 -3.80 14.05 7.33
C PHE A 81 -5.06 14.83 7.71
N ASN A 82 -5.53 15.71 6.81
CA ASN A 82 -6.56 16.70 7.10
C ASN A 82 -7.63 16.71 6.01
N SER A 83 -8.69 15.89 6.14
CA SER A 83 -9.89 15.91 5.28
C SER A 83 -9.63 16.14 3.78
N LYS A 84 -8.48 15.67 3.27
CA LYS A 84 -7.99 15.79 1.89
C LYS A 84 -7.73 17.23 1.41
N SER A 85 -7.55 18.22 2.26
CA SER A 85 -6.96 19.51 1.84
C SER A 85 -5.45 19.38 1.66
N ASP A 86 -4.84 18.48 2.41
CA ASP A 86 -3.41 18.19 2.42
C ASP A 86 -2.89 17.64 1.09
N ILE A 87 -3.69 16.87 0.34
CA ILE A 87 -3.25 16.31 -0.96
C ILE A 87 -2.94 17.39 -2.01
N ALA A 88 -3.67 18.50 -2.00
CA ALA A 88 -3.43 19.61 -2.93
C ALA A 88 -2.14 20.35 -2.57
N ILE A 89 -1.87 20.50 -1.27
CA ILE A 89 -0.62 21.08 -0.75
C ILE A 89 0.57 20.19 -1.10
N LEU A 90 0.45 18.87 -0.88
CA LEU A 90 1.48 17.90 -1.25
C LEU A 90 1.79 17.96 -2.75
N LYS A 91 0.76 18.02 -3.60
CA LYS A 91 0.93 18.17 -5.05
C LYS A 91 1.63 19.47 -5.43
N SER A 92 1.25 20.61 -4.85
CA SER A 92 1.89 21.90 -5.15
C SER A 92 3.35 21.95 -4.69
N LYS A 93 3.73 21.12 -3.71
CA LYS A 93 5.11 20.92 -3.26
C LYS A 93 5.85 19.81 -4.02
N GLY A 94 5.27 19.27 -5.10
CA GLY A 94 5.89 18.24 -5.93
C GLY A 94 6.02 16.87 -5.26
N LYS A 95 5.30 16.63 -4.16
CA LYS A 95 5.32 15.34 -3.47
C LYS A 95 4.53 14.31 -4.27
N LYS A 96 5.09 13.10 -4.37
CA LYS A 96 4.42 11.99 -5.05
C LYS A 96 3.43 11.33 -4.09
N MET A 97 2.30 10.88 -4.62
CA MET A 97 1.25 10.26 -3.82
C MET A 97 0.75 8.96 -4.46
N VAL A 98 0.41 7.98 -3.62
CA VAL A 98 -0.23 6.72 -4.01
C VAL A 98 -1.44 6.51 -3.11
N ALA A 99 -2.61 6.23 -3.70
CA ALA A 99 -3.82 5.87 -2.97
C ALA A 99 -4.03 4.35 -2.99
N HIS A 100 -3.97 3.70 -1.84
CA HIS A 100 -4.25 2.27 -1.70
C HIS A 100 -5.64 2.06 -1.10
N HIS A 101 -6.55 1.62 -1.97
CA HIS A 101 -7.94 1.41 -1.63
C HIS A 101 -8.17 0.02 -0.99
N ARG A 102 -9.17 -0.11 -0.12
CA ARG A 102 -9.54 -1.38 0.57
C ARG A 102 -10.93 -1.87 0.21
N GLY A 103 -11.82 -0.97 -0.18
CA GLY A 103 -12.83 -1.33 -1.12
C GLY A 103 -14.08 -0.48 -1.14
N SER A 104 -14.73 -0.29 0.01
CA SER A 104 -16.02 0.43 0.04
C SER A 104 -15.93 1.85 -0.53
N GLU A 105 -14.77 2.49 -0.43
CA GLU A 105 -14.53 3.86 -0.92
C GLU A 105 -14.42 3.98 -2.44
N VAL A 106 -14.30 2.86 -3.15
CA VAL A 106 -14.12 2.78 -4.63
C VAL A 106 -14.96 1.68 -5.28
N ARG A 107 -15.87 1.02 -4.55
CA ARG A 107 -16.73 -0.02 -5.12
C ARG A 107 -18.07 0.59 -5.52
N LEU A 108 -18.41 0.52 -6.81
CA LEU A 108 -19.77 0.80 -7.29
C LEU A 108 -20.62 -0.48 -7.20
N LEU A 109 -21.80 -0.38 -6.59
CA LEU A 109 -22.70 -1.53 -6.41
C LEU A 109 -23.19 -2.05 -7.76
N SER A 110 -23.54 -1.16 -8.68
CA SER A 110 -23.98 -1.43 -10.04
C SER A 110 -22.96 -2.21 -10.87
N LEU A 111 -21.66 -2.03 -10.57
CA LEU A 111 -20.59 -2.81 -11.20
C LEU A 111 -20.36 -4.13 -10.47
N ALA A 112 -20.33 -4.11 -9.13
CA ALA A 112 -20.13 -5.31 -8.33
C ALA A 112 -21.23 -6.36 -8.58
N GLN A 113 -22.48 -5.92 -8.71
CA GLN A 113 -23.63 -6.81 -8.95
C GLN A 113 -23.62 -7.49 -10.33
N LYS A 114 -22.83 -7.01 -11.29
CA LYS A 114 -22.64 -7.69 -12.58
C LYS A 114 -21.90 -9.02 -12.43
N ASN A 115 -20.98 -9.10 -11.47
CA ASN A 115 -20.18 -10.30 -11.21
C ASN A 115 -20.68 -11.08 -10.00
N ASN A 116 -21.28 -10.40 -9.03
CA ASN A 116 -21.78 -11.01 -7.80
C ASN A 116 -23.14 -10.41 -7.41
N ARG A 117 -24.23 -11.15 -7.68
CA ARG A 117 -25.61 -10.74 -7.33
C ARG A 117 -25.85 -10.47 -5.85
N PHE A 118 -24.99 -10.97 -4.96
CA PHE A 118 -25.06 -10.78 -3.51
C PHE A 118 -24.14 -9.67 -3.02
N ALA A 119 -23.48 -8.94 -3.94
CA ALA A 119 -22.68 -7.78 -3.58
C ALA A 119 -23.55 -6.75 -2.83
N SER A 120 -22.98 -6.24 -1.75
CA SER A 120 -23.56 -5.16 -0.96
C SER A 120 -22.50 -4.11 -0.69
N ILE A 121 -22.94 -2.86 -0.54
CA ILE A 121 -22.10 -1.74 -0.16
C ILE A 121 -22.54 -1.21 1.21
N LYS A 122 -21.62 -0.57 1.91
CA LYS A 122 -21.95 0.10 3.16
C LYS A 122 -22.84 1.29 2.85
N SER A 123 -23.91 1.51 3.64
CA SER A 123 -24.84 2.63 3.46
C SER A 123 -24.16 4.01 3.45
N LYS A 124 -23.01 4.14 4.12
CA LYS A 124 -22.17 5.35 4.11
C LYS A 124 -21.48 5.63 2.75
N TRP A 125 -21.48 4.68 1.84
CA TRP A 125 -20.78 4.75 0.55
C TRP A 125 -21.73 4.50 -0.64
N PRO A 126 -22.78 5.32 -0.82
CA PRO A 126 -23.57 5.27 -2.05
C PRO A 126 -22.73 5.70 -3.26
N GLU A 127 -23.16 5.35 -4.47
CA GLU A 127 -22.36 5.53 -5.69
C GLU A 127 -21.98 7.00 -5.93
N GLU A 128 -22.88 7.94 -5.67
CA GLU A 128 -22.62 9.37 -5.81
C GLU A 128 -21.48 9.82 -4.89
N THR A 129 -21.41 9.25 -3.69
CA THR A 129 -20.33 9.51 -2.74
C THR A 129 -19.02 8.93 -3.23
N VAL A 130 -19.04 7.72 -3.78
CA VAL A 130 -17.86 7.08 -4.39
C VAL A 130 -17.36 7.93 -5.56
N HIS A 131 -18.24 8.35 -6.47
CA HIS A 131 -17.88 9.21 -7.60
C HIS A 131 -17.23 10.53 -7.14
N LYS A 132 -17.87 11.25 -6.22
CA LYS A 132 -17.33 12.53 -5.70
C LYS A 132 -15.99 12.33 -5.00
N TYR A 133 -15.87 11.25 -4.23
CA TYR A 133 -14.67 10.89 -3.49
C TYR A 133 -13.50 10.60 -4.45
N VAL A 134 -13.73 9.72 -5.44
CA VAL A 134 -12.72 9.28 -6.40
C VAL A 134 -12.24 10.44 -7.27
N ARG A 135 -13.16 11.26 -7.81
CA ARG A 135 -12.80 12.47 -8.59
C ARG A 135 -11.93 13.45 -7.80
N ARG A 136 -12.25 13.66 -6.52
CA ARG A 136 -11.48 14.57 -5.66
C ARG A 136 -10.07 14.05 -5.42
N LEU A 137 -9.89 12.74 -5.23
CA LEU A 137 -8.56 12.16 -5.06
C LEU A 137 -7.74 12.21 -6.35
N SER A 138 -8.34 11.83 -7.48
CA SER A 138 -7.63 11.78 -8.77
C SER A 138 -7.20 13.14 -9.30
N ALA A 139 -7.75 14.24 -8.77
CA ALA A 139 -7.27 15.59 -9.09
C ALA A 139 -5.82 15.80 -8.61
N SER A 140 -5.39 15.12 -7.55
CA SER A 140 -4.07 15.30 -6.94
C SER A 140 -3.19 14.05 -6.92
N ILE A 141 -3.79 12.86 -6.92
CA ILE A 141 -3.07 11.60 -6.82
C ILE A 141 -3.09 10.92 -8.19
N ASP A 142 -1.92 10.63 -8.73
CA ASP A 142 -1.81 10.03 -10.07
C ASP A 142 -1.82 8.49 -10.04
N HIS A 143 -1.53 7.88 -8.88
CA HIS A 143 -1.39 6.43 -8.75
C HIS A 143 -2.36 5.83 -7.71
N ALA A 144 -3.02 4.74 -8.08
CA ALA A 144 -3.87 3.97 -7.16
C ALA A 144 -3.53 2.47 -7.15
N ILE A 145 -3.67 1.85 -5.99
CA ILE A 145 -3.62 0.40 -5.79
C ILE A 145 -5.02 -0.06 -5.38
N VAL A 146 -5.53 -1.07 -6.07
CA VAL A 146 -6.84 -1.68 -5.77
C VAL A 146 -6.72 -3.19 -5.54
N PRO A 147 -7.51 -3.76 -4.61
CA PRO A 147 -7.44 -5.17 -4.24
C PRO A 147 -8.23 -6.10 -5.17
N ASP A 148 -9.22 -5.60 -5.91
CA ASP A 148 -10.06 -6.39 -6.82
C ASP A 148 -10.28 -5.72 -8.18
N TYR A 149 -10.66 -6.52 -9.18
CA TYR A 149 -10.93 -6.06 -10.55
C TYR A 149 -12.18 -5.18 -10.64
N GLU A 150 -13.16 -5.35 -9.75
CA GLU A 150 -14.37 -4.53 -9.77
C GLU A 150 -14.04 -3.06 -9.49
N MET A 151 -13.09 -2.82 -8.58
CA MET A 151 -12.60 -1.47 -8.27
C MET A 151 -11.70 -0.91 -9.36
N LEU A 152 -10.97 -1.76 -10.07
CA LEU A 152 -10.18 -1.33 -11.22
C LEU A 152 -11.09 -0.68 -12.27
N LEU A 153 -12.24 -1.33 -12.56
CA LEU A 153 -13.25 -0.79 -13.47
C LEU A 153 -13.82 0.53 -12.97
N THR A 154 -14.10 0.65 -11.67
CA THR A 154 -14.57 1.91 -11.08
C THR A 154 -13.57 3.05 -11.32
N LEU A 155 -12.29 2.83 -11.03
CA LEU A 155 -11.28 3.89 -11.20
C LEU A 155 -11.05 4.25 -12.68
N SER A 156 -11.07 3.27 -13.59
CA SER A 156 -10.91 3.53 -15.03
C SER A 156 -12.07 4.31 -15.63
N LEU A 157 -13.28 4.18 -15.07
CA LEU A 157 -14.46 4.89 -15.55
C LEU A 157 -14.53 6.34 -15.03
N ILE A 158 -13.88 6.64 -13.90
CA ILE A 158 -14.05 7.92 -13.20
C ILE A 158 -12.80 8.79 -13.32
N THR A 159 -11.62 8.20 -13.54
CA THR A 159 -10.32 8.87 -13.39
C THR A 159 -9.32 8.45 -14.45
N ASN A 160 -8.29 9.28 -14.61
CA ASN A 160 -7.08 8.95 -15.36
C ASN A 160 -5.95 8.42 -14.46
N MET A 161 -6.27 7.91 -13.27
CA MET A 161 -5.25 7.38 -12.35
C MET A 161 -4.60 6.13 -12.95
N CYS A 162 -3.28 6.07 -12.86
CA CYS A 162 -2.54 4.84 -13.15
C CYS A 162 -2.83 3.84 -12.03
N THR A 163 -3.53 2.76 -12.38
CA THR A 163 -4.04 1.77 -11.43
C THR A 163 -3.22 0.49 -11.48
N SER A 164 -2.83 0.01 -10.30
CA SER A 164 -2.17 -1.29 -10.13
C SER A 164 -3.09 -2.25 -9.39
N PHE A 165 -3.27 -3.44 -9.96
CA PHE A 165 -4.09 -4.49 -9.38
C PHE A 165 -3.25 -5.39 -8.46
N CYS A 166 -3.65 -5.51 -7.18
CA CYS A 166 -3.01 -6.41 -6.23
C CYS A 166 -3.70 -7.79 -6.26
N ALA A 167 -3.35 -8.63 -7.23
CA ALA A 167 -3.91 -9.98 -7.32
C ALA A 167 -3.39 -10.89 -6.17
N PRO A 168 -4.26 -11.59 -5.41
CA PRO A 168 -3.83 -12.62 -4.45
C PRO A 168 -3.00 -13.76 -5.10
N SER A 169 -3.18 -13.97 -6.41
CA SER A 169 -2.49 -15.02 -7.18
C SER A 169 -1.03 -14.72 -7.51
N THR A 170 -0.51 -13.53 -7.16
CA THR A 170 0.92 -13.24 -7.30
C THR A 170 1.78 -14.07 -6.35
N TYR A 171 1.26 -14.57 -5.23
CA TYR A 171 1.98 -15.53 -4.39
C TYR A 171 2.29 -16.84 -5.13
N HIS A 172 1.34 -17.36 -5.92
CA HIS A 172 1.53 -18.59 -6.69
C HIS A 172 2.39 -18.38 -7.96
N ARG A 173 2.31 -17.20 -8.60
CA ARG A 173 3.16 -16.89 -9.78
C ARG A 173 4.60 -16.56 -9.41
N ILE A 174 4.87 -15.91 -8.29
CA ILE A 174 6.24 -15.65 -7.82
C ILE A 174 6.93 -16.97 -7.45
N HIS A 175 6.25 -17.91 -6.79
CA HIS A 175 6.83 -19.25 -6.54
C HIS A 175 7.07 -20.05 -7.82
N ARG A 176 6.20 -19.95 -8.86
CA ARG A 176 6.46 -20.57 -10.17
C ARG A 176 7.60 -19.92 -10.94
N PHE A 177 7.78 -18.60 -10.82
CA PHE A 177 8.84 -17.86 -11.49
C PHE A 177 10.21 -18.09 -10.80
N ILE A 178 10.24 -18.15 -9.47
CA ILE A 178 11.44 -18.49 -8.67
C ILE A 178 11.81 -19.97 -8.87
N ARG A 179 10.85 -20.90 -9.00
CA ARG A 179 11.15 -22.31 -9.38
C ARG A 179 11.65 -22.44 -10.82
N LYS A 180 11.11 -21.69 -11.77
CA LYS A 180 11.54 -21.76 -13.19
C LYS A 180 12.91 -21.12 -13.47
N LYS A 181 13.37 -20.16 -12.65
CA LYS A 181 14.72 -19.59 -12.77
C LYS A 181 15.82 -20.32 -11.98
N ARG A 182 15.49 -21.39 -11.24
CA ARG A 182 16.48 -22.20 -10.48
C ARG A 182 16.89 -23.51 -11.18
N ILE A 183 16.63 -23.62 -12.49
CA ILE A 183 17.17 -24.68 -13.35
C ILE A 183 17.88 -24.01 -14.54
N ASN A 184 19.08 -23.48 -14.27
CA ASN A 184 20.19 -23.46 -15.22
C ASN A 184 21.45 -22.99 -14.47
N ARG A 185 22.07 -23.92 -13.76
CA ARG A 185 23.44 -23.80 -13.23
C ARG A 185 24.23 -25.07 -13.58
N SER A 186 24.16 -25.50 -14.84
CA SER A 186 24.95 -26.63 -15.36
C SER A 186 25.97 -26.22 -16.42
N SER A 187 26.33 -24.95 -16.50
CA SER A 187 27.40 -24.47 -17.39
C SER A 187 28.23 -23.42 -16.67
N PHE A 188 28.95 -23.79 -15.61
CA PHE A 188 30.17 -23.10 -15.15
C PHE A 188 30.73 -23.82 -13.90
N MET A 189 31.48 -24.90 -14.12
CA MET A 189 32.75 -25.19 -13.42
C MET A 189 33.22 -26.59 -13.82
N HIS A 190 34.22 -26.58 -14.69
CA HIS A 190 35.06 -27.74 -14.96
C HIS A 190 35.85 -28.09 -13.68
N LEU A 191 35.65 -29.33 -13.22
CA LEU A 191 36.65 -30.26 -12.70
C LEU A 191 37.88 -29.66 -12.01
N ARG A 192 37.99 -29.89 -10.70
CA ARG A 192 39.12 -30.61 -10.05
C ARG A 192 38.89 -30.69 -8.54
N THR A 193 38.39 -31.82 -8.07
CA THR A 193 38.73 -32.33 -6.73
C THR A 193 39.07 -33.80 -6.84
N THR A 194 40.15 -34.12 -6.15
CA THR A 194 40.99 -35.30 -6.18
C THR A 194 40.30 -36.54 -5.60
N LYS A 195 40.56 -37.69 -6.22
CA LYS A 195 40.32 -39.02 -5.64
C LYS A 195 41.14 -39.18 -4.36
N LEU A 196 40.49 -39.47 -3.24
CA LEU A 196 41.09 -40.17 -2.11
C LEU A 196 40.35 -41.51 -1.99
N LYS A 197 41.02 -42.58 -2.42
CA LYS A 197 40.59 -43.96 -2.22
C LYS A 197 40.89 -44.36 -0.79
N ALA A 198 39.91 -45.00 -0.16
CA ALA A 198 40.05 -45.70 1.11
C ALA A 198 41.01 -46.89 0.97
N HIS A 199 41.90 -47.05 1.96
CA HIS A 199 42.69 -48.24 2.21
C HIS A 199 42.34 -48.79 3.60
N HIS A 200 41.88 -50.04 3.63
CA HIS A 200 41.86 -51.04 4.72
C HIS A 200 41.08 -52.25 4.14
N SER A 201 41.48 -53.52 4.17
CA SER A 201 42.62 -54.26 4.73
C SER A 201 42.64 -55.65 4.08
N PHE A 202 43.78 -56.35 4.25
CA PHE A 202 44.13 -57.75 3.93
C PHE A 202 44.70 -57.99 2.53
#